data_AF-A0A955BCM3-F1
#
_entry.id   AF-A0A955BCM3-F1
#
_cell.length_a   1.000
_cell.length_b   1.000
_cell.length_c   1.000
_cell.angle_alpha   90.00
_cell.angle_beta   90.00
_cell.angle_gamma   90.00
#
_symmetry.space_group_name_H-M   'P 1'
#
loop_
_entity.id
_entity.type
_entity.pdbx_description
1 polymer ?
#
loop_
_entity_poly.entity_id
_entity_poly.type
_entity_poly.pdbx_seq_one_letter_code
_entity_poly.pdbx_strand_id
1 'polypeptide(L)'
;MTIRRSDFGSSDFATRRLKLRDQQQRKLERRLLLEQLEQRQLLTTGPQLIGIQPNEGELLSNNQTRQVAPRELVFQFDDLANLDPASIADSIQVTRSGFDGQFERASVLTDLGTSGQVVFQFAAVAPGEAGNGISLVFTKSNHGGSSLPTVTVSGRQINVDLNTNSGNETTASDLLTAMTNSAAASSLVTTSLELGNLLARVDQNVSVGAPLTLAGANHAKVSSSFNAGSNVQLSFTAAQTGLAGNGIQIAVTKVDRGGPATPRVTVSGRTINLELNSHLGNETTAQEVVTAVNGNATARALVTARLNFGSG
;
A
#
# COMPACT_ATOMS: atom_id res chain seq x y z
N MET A 1 -77.82 -39.73 -58.09
CA MET A 1 -78.11 -39.56 -56.65
C MET A 1 -76.97 -38.73 -56.06
N THR A 2 -77.33 -37.54 -55.58
CA THR A 2 -76.69 -36.56 -54.68
C THR A 2 -75.45 -37.09 -53.92
N ILE A 3 -74.34 -36.36 -53.71
CA ILE A 3 -74.21 -35.18 -52.84
C ILE A 3 -72.92 -34.40 -53.18
N ARG A 4 -73.03 -33.07 -53.35
CA ARG A 4 -71.92 -32.10 -53.19
C ARG A 4 -71.61 -31.92 -51.70
N ARG A 5 -70.35 -32.00 -51.30
CA ARG A 5 -69.87 -31.43 -50.03
C ARG A 5 -68.72 -30.47 -50.30
N SER A 6 -68.90 -29.26 -49.80
CA SER A 6 -68.02 -28.10 -49.86
C SER A 6 -66.92 -28.20 -48.80
N ASP A 7 -65.66 -28.12 -49.22
CA ASP A 7 -64.52 -27.88 -48.33
C ASP A 7 -64.44 -26.39 -47.98
N PHE A 8 -64.64 -26.04 -46.72
CA PHE A 8 -64.40 -24.70 -46.19
C PHE A 8 -63.23 -24.73 -45.19
N GLY A 9 -62.14 -24.05 -45.57
CA GLY A 9 -61.34 -23.16 -44.71
C GLY A 9 -60.66 -23.74 -43.47
N SER A 10 -59.46 -24.32 -43.64
CA SER A 10 -58.52 -24.60 -42.54
C SER A 10 -57.15 -23.91 -42.68
N SER A 11 -56.85 -23.28 -43.82
CA SER A 11 -55.51 -22.73 -44.12
C SER A 11 -55.21 -21.35 -43.52
N ASP A 12 -56.24 -20.53 -43.22
CA ASP A 12 -56.06 -19.13 -42.81
C ASP A 12 -55.76 -18.95 -41.31
N PHE A 13 -56.20 -19.88 -40.47
CA PHE A 13 -55.96 -19.80 -39.02
C PHE A 13 -54.52 -20.22 -38.65
N ALA A 14 -53.95 -21.18 -39.39
CA ALA A 14 -52.59 -21.67 -39.16
C ALA A 14 -51.54 -20.61 -39.53
N THR A 15 -51.72 -19.91 -40.66
CA THR A 15 -50.81 -18.85 -41.12
C THR A 15 -50.86 -17.59 -40.23
N ARG A 16 -52.03 -17.24 -39.67
CA ARG A 16 -52.13 -16.15 -38.67
C ARG A 16 -51.39 -16.47 -37.37
N ARG A 17 -51.48 -17.71 -36.87
CA ARG A 17 -50.78 -18.14 -35.65
C ARG A 17 -49.26 -18.12 -35.78
N LEU A 18 -48.73 -18.48 -36.95
CA LEU A 18 -47.29 -18.44 -37.21
C LEU A 18 -46.75 -17.01 -37.27
N LYS A 19 -47.45 -16.08 -37.93
CA LYS A 19 -47.05 -14.66 -37.98
C LYS A 19 -47.05 -13.98 -36.60
N LEU A 20 -48.00 -14.34 -35.72
CA LEU A 20 -48.07 -13.79 -34.36
C LEU A 20 -46.91 -14.27 -33.47
N ARG A 21 -46.49 -15.53 -33.60
CA ARG A 21 -45.33 -16.07 -32.88
C ARG A 21 -44.03 -15.41 -33.31
N ASP A 22 -43.85 -15.21 -34.61
CA ASP A 22 -42.64 -14.58 -35.16
C ASP A 22 -42.52 -13.10 -34.72
N GLN A 23 -43.64 -12.37 -34.66
CA GLN A 23 -43.67 -11.02 -34.10
C GLN A 23 -43.38 -10.96 -32.60
N GLN A 24 -43.85 -11.96 -31.83
CA GLN A 24 -43.54 -12.05 -30.40
C GLN A 24 -42.07 -12.37 -30.15
N GLN A 25 -41.47 -13.26 -30.94
CA GLN A 25 -40.05 -13.57 -30.86
C GLN A 25 -39.19 -12.36 -31.19
N ARG A 26 -39.47 -11.64 -32.28
CA ARG A 26 -38.74 -10.41 -32.62
C ARG A 26 -38.89 -9.31 -31.57
N LYS A 27 -40.05 -9.21 -30.91
CA LYS A 27 -40.25 -8.28 -29.78
C LYS A 27 -39.44 -8.69 -28.55
N LEU A 28 -39.37 -9.98 -28.25
CA LEU A 28 -38.56 -10.52 -27.15
C LEU A 28 -37.07 -10.34 -27.42
N GLU A 29 -36.59 -10.64 -28.63
CA GLU A 29 -35.20 -10.39 -29.05
C GLU A 29 -34.85 -8.91 -28.94
N ARG A 30 -35.70 -8.01 -29.45
CA ARG A 30 -35.49 -6.56 -29.30
C ARG A 30 -35.48 -6.14 -27.83
N ARG A 31 -36.34 -6.72 -26.99
CA ARG A 31 -36.37 -6.41 -25.54
C ARG A 31 -35.11 -6.90 -24.84
N LEU A 32 -34.63 -8.10 -25.14
CA LEU A 32 -33.39 -8.66 -24.59
C LEU A 32 -32.15 -7.91 -25.08
N LEU A 33 -32.14 -7.49 -26.35
CA LEU A 33 -31.10 -6.62 -26.91
C LEU A 33 -31.10 -5.24 -26.24
N LEU A 34 -32.26 -4.64 -25.98
CA LEU A 34 -32.37 -3.37 -25.25
C LEU A 34 -31.92 -3.52 -23.79
N GLU A 35 -32.31 -4.59 -23.11
CA GLU A 35 -31.91 -4.88 -21.72
C GLU A 35 -30.39 -5.10 -21.61
N GLN A 36 -29.76 -5.78 -22.58
CA GLN A 36 -28.30 -5.93 -22.63
C GLN A 36 -27.56 -4.64 -22.99
N LEU A 37 -28.18 -3.73 -23.75
CA LEU A 37 -27.56 -2.46 -24.13
C LEU A 37 -27.65 -1.42 -23.00
N GLU A 38 -28.77 -1.35 -22.26
CA GLU A 38 -28.90 -0.49 -21.08
C GLU A 38 -27.91 -0.89 -19.98
N GLN A 39 -27.73 -2.20 -19.76
CA GLN A 39 -26.84 -2.72 -18.71
C GLN A 39 -25.35 -2.48 -19.01
N ARG A 40 -24.97 -2.28 -20.29
CA ARG A 40 -23.58 -2.00 -20.69
C ARG A 40 -23.22 -0.53 -20.74
N GLN A 41 -24.17 0.38 -20.95
CA GLN A 41 -23.90 1.82 -20.84
C GLN A 41 -23.78 2.31 -19.39
N LEU A 42 -24.32 1.56 -18.42
CA LEU A 42 -24.29 1.92 -17.00
C LEU A 42 -23.02 1.48 -16.23
N LEU A 43 -22.05 0.83 -16.88
CA LEU A 43 -20.84 0.31 -16.22
C LEU A 43 -19.60 1.21 -16.33
N THR A 44 -19.73 2.44 -16.85
CA THR A 44 -18.64 3.44 -16.80
C THR A 44 -19.21 4.84 -16.60
N THR A 45 -19.88 5.07 -15.47
CA THR A 45 -20.42 6.38 -15.10
C THR A 45 -19.38 7.18 -14.32
N GLY A 46 -18.30 7.57 -14.99
CA GLY A 46 -17.28 8.45 -14.43
C GLY A 46 -16.51 9.18 -15.53
N PRO A 47 -15.83 10.31 -15.20
CA PRO A 47 -15.03 11.05 -16.16
C PRO A 47 -13.98 10.17 -16.80
N GLN A 48 -13.89 10.17 -18.13
CA GLN A 48 -12.83 9.49 -18.86
C GLN A 48 -11.73 10.49 -19.22
N LEU A 49 -10.49 10.17 -18.86
CA LEU A 49 -9.32 10.93 -19.31
C LEU A 49 -9.08 10.66 -20.80
N ILE A 50 -9.26 11.68 -21.63
CA ILE A 50 -9.07 11.59 -23.10
C ILE A 50 -7.63 11.93 -23.53
N GLY A 51 -6.89 12.68 -22.71
CA GLY A 51 -5.50 13.02 -23.00
C GLY A 51 -4.83 13.86 -21.92
N ILE A 52 -3.50 13.86 -21.93
CA ILE A 52 -2.69 14.73 -21.08
C ILE A 52 -1.78 15.54 -21.99
N GLN A 53 -1.85 16.87 -21.93
CA GLN A 53 -0.98 17.76 -22.72
C GLN A 53 0.14 18.34 -21.84
N PRO A 54 1.41 18.13 -22.19
CA PRO A 54 2.55 18.68 -21.45
C PRO A 54 3.06 20.01 -22.01
N ASN A 55 3.09 21.06 -21.19
CA ASN A 55 3.41 22.43 -21.61
C ASN A 55 2.50 22.87 -22.77
N GLU A 56 3.07 22.97 -23.96
CA GLU A 56 2.40 23.17 -25.23
C GLU A 56 2.86 22.06 -26.19
N GLY A 57 1.98 21.58 -27.07
CA GLY A 57 2.31 20.59 -28.10
C GLY A 57 1.48 19.30 -28.05
N GLU A 58 2.05 18.19 -28.52
CA GLU A 58 1.34 16.91 -28.66
C GLU A 58 0.98 16.26 -27.31
N LEU A 59 -0.12 15.50 -27.30
CA LEU A 59 -0.58 14.75 -26.14
C LEU A 59 0.42 13.65 -25.76
N LEU A 60 0.53 13.40 -24.46
CA LEU A 60 1.31 12.29 -23.94
C LEU A 60 0.73 10.96 -24.40
N SER A 61 1.57 10.12 -24.98
CA SER A 61 1.25 8.74 -25.29
C SER A 61 1.72 7.81 -24.17
N ASN A 62 1.08 6.65 -24.03
CA ASN A 62 1.48 5.65 -23.04
C ASN A 62 2.96 5.26 -23.23
N ASN A 63 3.73 5.24 -22.15
CA ASN A 63 5.18 4.97 -22.12
C ASN A 63 6.05 5.96 -22.93
N GLN A 64 5.54 7.14 -23.29
CA GLN A 64 6.33 8.14 -23.98
C GLN A 64 7.43 8.70 -23.06
N THR A 65 8.68 8.67 -23.52
CA THR A 65 9.80 9.31 -22.83
C THR A 65 9.98 10.74 -23.34
N ARG A 66 10.07 11.68 -22.40
CA ARG A 66 10.28 13.11 -22.66
C ARG A 66 11.68 13.51 -22.19
N GLN A 67 12.43 14.19 -23.05
CA GLN A 67 13.78 14.69 -22.70
C GLN A 67 13.76 16.00 -21.91
N VAL A 68 12.59 16.67 -21.85
CA VAL A 68 12.38 17.89 -21.08
C VAL A 68 11.21 17.69 -20.15
N ALA A 69 11.45 17.87 -18.85
CA ALA A 69 10.43 17.81 -17.81
C ALA A 69 9.30 18.82 -18.11
N PRO A 70 8.03 18.37 -18.14
CA PRO A 70 6.89 19.29 -18.21
C PRO A 70 6.87 20.22 -17.00
N ARG A 71 6.59 21.50 -17.25
CA ARG A 71 6.29 22.53 -16.25
C ARG A 71 4.79 22.65 -16.00
N GLU A 72 3.97 22.24 -16.97
CA GLU A 72 2.52 22.21 -16.91
C GLU A 72 2.01 20.90 -17.52
N LEU A 73 0.91 20.38 -16.96
CA LEU A 73 0.16 19.24 -17.48
C LEU A 73 -1.32 19.61 -17.51
N VAL A 74 -1.91 19.63 -18.70
CA VAL A 74 -3.35 19.85 -18.88
C VAL A 74 -4.03 18.49 -19.06
N PHE A 75 -4.88 18.12 -18.11
CA PHE A 75 -5.67 16.89 -18.17
C PHE A 75 -6.99 17.20 -18.86
N GLN A 76 -7.24 16.53 -19.98
CA GLN A 76 -8.47 16.68 -20.74
C GLN A 76 -9.37 15.48 -20.43
N PHE A 77 -10.59 15.75 -19.97
CA PHE A 77 -11.62 14.75 -19.71
C PHE A 77 -12.73 14.87 -20.74
N ASP A 78 -13.54 13.83 -20.90
CA ASP A 78 -14.70 13.87 -21.78
C ASP A 78 -15.78 14.85 -21.25
N ASP A 79 -16.42 15.59 -22.17
CA ASP A 79 -17.44 16.61 -21.86
C ASP A 79 -18.73 16.03 -21.24
N LEU A 80 -18.83 14.70 -21.12
CA LEU A 80 -19.98 14.01 -20.56
C LEU A 80 -19.96 13.96 -19.02
N ALA A 81 -18.84 14.36 -18.40
CA ALA A 81 -18.67 14.32 -16.95
C ALA A 81 -18.81 15.70 -16.31
N ASN A 82 -19.78 15.81 -15.40
CA ASN A 82 -19.92 16.98 -14.53
C ASN A 82 -18.85 16.86 -13.43
N LEU A 83 -17.67 17.41 -13.69
CA LEU A 83 -16.53 17.40 -12.78
C LEU A 83 -16.75 18.45 -11.69
N ASP A 84 -16.99 18.00 -10.45
CA ASP A 84 -17.00 18.88 -9.28
C ASP A 84 -15.55 19.21 -8.87
N PRO A 85 -15.10 20.48 -8.94
CA PRO A 85 -13.74 20.87 -8.54
C PRO A 85 -13.37 20.46 -7.11
N ALA A 86 -14.34 20.38 -6.18
CA ALA A 86 -14.10 19.95 -4.81
C ALA A 86 -13.75 18.44 -4.71
N SER A 87 -14.12 17.64 -5.71
CA SER A 87 -13.83 16.19 -5.77
C SER A 87 -12.47 15.86 -6.38
N ILE A 88 -11.82 16.82 -7.06
CA ILE A 88 -10.59 16.58 -7.85
C ILE A 88 -9.32 16.90 -7.04
N ALA A 89 -9.44 17.68 -5.96
CA ALA A 89 -8.30 18.24 -5.21
C ALA A 89 -7.23 17.22 -4.79
N ASP A 90 -7.63 15.98 -4.48
CA ASP A 90 -6.72 14.90 -4.06
C ASP A 90 -6.56 13.77 -5.10
N SER A 91 -7.20 13.90 -6.28
CA SER A 91 -7.37 12.79 -7.24
C SER A 91 -6.24 12.65 -8.26
N ILE A 92 -5.60 13.76 -8.65
CA ILE A 92 -4.49 13.75 -9.62
C ILE A 92 -3.17 13.81 -8.86
N GLN A 93 -2.45 12.69 -8.85
CA GLN A 93 -1.15 12.59 -8.22
C GLN A 93 -0.04 12.47 -9.26
N VAL A 94 0.87 13.44 -9.28
CA VAL A 94 2.09 13.38 -10.08
C VAL A 94 3.22 12.88 -9.18
N THR A 95 3.58 11.60 -9.35
CA THR A 95 4.72 11.03 -8.64
C THR A 95 5.97 11.23 -9.49
N ARG A 96 7.02 11.82 -8.91
CA ARG A 96 8.35 11.88 -9.53
C ARG A 96 9.20 10.76 -8.99
N SER A 97 9.89 10.02 -9.86
CA SER A 97 10.96 9.12 -9.43
C SER A 97 12.08 9.91 -8.75
N GLY A 98 12.88 9.23 -7.95
CA GLY A 98 14.18 9.75 -7.54
C GLY A 98 15.10 9.99 -8.76
N PHE A 99 16.34 10.42 -8.48
CA PHE A 99 17.38 10.52 -9.52
C PHE A 99 17.87 9.14 -10.01
N ASP A 100 17.41 8.06 -9.39
CA ASP A 100 17.72 6.66 -9.70
C ASP A 100 16.74 6.03 -10.71
N GLY A 101 15.75 6.78 -11.18
CA GLY A 101 14.75 6.30 -12.13
C GLY A 101 13.74 5.31 -11.55
N GLN A 102 13.71 5.14 -10.22
CA GLN A 102 12.72 4.33 -9.52
C GLN A 102 11.71 5.22 -8.80
N PHE A 103 10.44 4.81 -8.81
CA PHE A 103 9.45 5.43 -7.94
C PHE A 103 9.67 4.95 -6.51
N GLU A 104 9.69 5.88 -5.57
CA GLU A 104 9.74 5.54 -4.15
C GLU A 104 8.53 4.69 -3.78
N ARG A 105 8.78 3.63 -3.02
CA ARG A 105 7.77 2.65 -2.62
C ARG A 105 7.65 2.66 -1.11
N ALA A 106 6.42 2.53 -0.64
CA ALA A 106 6.16 2.46 0.79
C ALA A 106 6.87 1.21 1.31
N SER A 107 7.65 1.35 2.36
CA SER A 107 8.41 0.23 2.87
C SER A 107 8.59 0.30 4.37
N VAL A 108 8.85 -0.87 4.95
CA VAL A 108 9.10 -1.00 6.37
C VAL A 108 10.15 -2.06 6.60
N LEU A 109 11.06 -1.77 7.52
CA LEU A 109 12.10 -2.67 8.00
C LEU A 109 11.71 -3.18 9.38
N THR A 110 11.94 -4.46 9.62
CA THR A 110 11.74 -5.08 10.94
C THR A 110 12.67 -6.27 11.14
N ASP A 111 13.17 -6.45 12.36
CA ASP A 111 13.85 -7.68 12.77
C ASP A 111 12.92 -8.72 13.40
N LEU A 112 11.62 -8.43 13.47
CA LEU A 112 10.61 -9.27 14.14
C LEU A 112 10.99 -9.63 15.59
N GLY A 113 11.76 -8.77 16.27
CA GLY A 113 12.20 -9.00 17.64
C GLY A 113 13.38 -9.96 17.78
N THR A 114 14.05 -10.32 16.69
CA THR A 114 15.21 -11.24 16.71
C THR A 114 16.51 -10.56 17.15
N SER A 115 16.45 -9.31 17.63
CA SER A 115 17.61 -8.52 18.05
C SER A 115 18.65 -8.36 16.94
N GLY A 116 18.17 -8.11 15.72
CA GLY A 116 19.00 -7.95 14.53
C GLY A 116 19.59 -9.24 13.94
N GLN A 117 19.23 -10.44 14.43
CA GLN A 117 19.67 -11.69 13.79
C GLN A 117 19.11 -11.86 12.38
N VAL A 118 17.91 -11.33 12.13
CA VAL A 118 17.33 -11.19 10.80
C VAL A 118 16.76 -9.79 10.64
N VAL A 119 16.76 -9.27 9.42
CA VAL A 119 16.11 -8.00 9.07
C VAL A 119 15.34 -8.20 7.78
N PHE A 120 14.03 -8.08 7.87
CA PHE A 120 13.12 -8.12 6.73
C PHE A 120 12.82 -6.72 6.23
N GLN A 121 12.79 -6.58 4.91
CA GLN A 121 12.14 -5.45 4.26
C GLN A 121 10.84 -5.92 3.61
N PHE A 122 9.79 -5.16 3.89
CA PHE A 122 8.51 -5.28 3.20
C PHE A 122 8.31 -3.99 2.40
N ALA A 123 8.17 -4.09 1.09
CA ALA A 123 7.95 -2.94 0.21
C ALA A 123 6.66 -3.12 -0.59
N ALA A 124 5.84 -2.08 -0.70
CA ALA A 124 4.58 -2.11 -1.42
C ALA A 124 4.83 -2.39 -2.90
N VAL A 125 3.98 -3.16 -3.57
CA VAL A 125 4.04 -3.39 -5.03
C VAL A 125 3.71 -2.12 -5.80
N ALA A 126 2.67 -1.41 -5.35
CA ALA A 126 2.26 -0.14 -5.94
C ALA A 126 3.31 0.95 -5.65
N PRO A 127 3.74 1.73 -6.67
CA PRO A 127 4.61 2.88 -6.48
C PRO A 127 3.88 4.06 -5.84
N GLY A 128 4.63 4.97 -5.21
CA GLY A 128 4.08 6.22 -4.67
C GLY A 128 3.10 6.02 -3.50
N GLU A 129 2.27 7.03 -3.26
CA GLU A 129 1.31 7.07 -2.14
C GLU A 129 0.35 5.88 -2.14
N ALA A 130 0.05 5.32 -3.31
CA ALA A 130 -0.83 4.16 -3.44
C ALA A 130 -0.35 2.96 -2.60
N GLY A 131 0.96 2.84 -2.35
CA GLY A 131 1.54 1.80 -1.50
C GLY A 131 1.49 2.10 0.01
N ASN A 132 1.29 3.35 0.43
CA ASN A 132 1.30 3.74 1.85
C ASN A 132 0.10 3.15 2.60
N GLY A 133 0.25 2.79 3.87
CA GLY A 133 -0.88 2.31 4.70
C GLY A 133 -1.22 0.82 4.56
N ILE A 134 -0.49 0.06 3.72
CA ILE A 134 -0.55 -1.41 3.78
C ILE A 134 0.01 -1.84 5.14
N SER A 135 -0.68 -2.74 5.84
CA SER A 135 -0.28 -3.18 7.19
C SER A 135 -0.01 -4.68 7.23
N LEU A 136 1.05 -5.08 7.94
CA LEU A 136 1.30 -6.46 8.29
C LEU A 136 1.03 -6.66 9.77
N VAL A 137 0.23 -7.65 10.13
CA VAL A 137 -0.06 -8.00 11.53
C VAL A 137 0.45 -9.42 11.75
N PHE A 138 1.32 -9.58 12.74
CA PHE A 138 1.86 -10.87 13.11
C PHE A 138 1.07 -11.46 14.27
N THR A 139 0.70 -12.72 14.15
CA THR A 139 0.14 -13.55 15.21
C THR A 139 0.97 -14.83 15.35
N LYS A 140 0.70 -15.61 16.39
CA LYS A 140 1.38 -16.88 16.59
C LYS A 140 0.41 -17.92 17.14
N SER A 141 0.49 -19.13 16.62
CA SER A 141 -0.28 -20.26 17.11
C SER A 141 0.51 -21.57 16.95
N ASN A 142 0.06 -22.64 17.60
CA ASN A 142 0.63 -23.96 17.39
C ASN A 142 -0.16 -24.67 16.30
N HIS A 143 0.48 -24.93 15.15
CA HIS A 143 -0.18 -25.57 14.01
C HIS A 143 -0.20 -27.11 14.09
N GLY A 144 0.34 -27.70 15.18
CA GLY A 144 0.33 -29.13 15.45
C GLY A 144 1.33 -29.97 14.65
N GLY A 145 2.19 -29.36 13.82
CA GLY A 145 3.17 -30.07 13.01
C GLY A 145 4.08 -29.17 12.17
N SER A 146 4.74 -29.76 11.18
CA SER A 146 5.49 -29.03 10.14
C SER A 146 4.51 -28.31 9.23
N SER A 147 4.50 -26.99 9.30
CA SER A 147 3.68 -26.15 8.44
C SER A 147 4.31 -24.78 8.29
N LEU A 148 4.12 -24.19 7.11
CA LEU A 148 4.49 -22.79 6.87
C LEU A 148 3.56 -21.86 7.67
N PRO A 149 3.97 -20.60 7.90
CA PRO A 149 3.09 -19.56 8.39
C PRO A 149 1.82 -19.43 7.57
N THR A 150 0.70 -19.19 8.25
CA THR A 150 -0.57 -18.93 7.56
C THR A 150 -0.64 -17.45 7.20
N VAL A 151 -0.70 -17.15 5.91
CA VAL A 151 -0.83 -15.77 5.39
C VAL A 151 -2.24 -15.56 4.87
N THR A 152 -2.96 -14.59 5.44
CA THR A 152 -4.28 -14.16 4.95
C THR A 152 -4.28 -12.66 4.67
N VAL A 153 -5.09 -12.23 3.71
CA VAL A 153 -5.16 -10.82 3.31
C VAL A 153 -6.61 -10.36 3.41
N SER A 154 -6.84 -9.27 4.12
CA SER A 154 -8.13 -8.59 4.23
C SER A 154 -7.96 -7.14 3.80
N GLY A 155 -8.39 -6.82 2.58
CA GLY A 155 -8.18 -5.50 1.97
C GLY A 155 -6.69 -5.17 1.85
N ARG A 156 -6.22 -4.21 2.65
CA ARG A 156 -4.80 -3.76 2.70
C ARG A 156 -4.05 -4.25 3.94
N GLN A 157 -4.62 -5.18 4.69
CA GLN A 157 -3.99 -5.80 5.85
C GLN A 157 -3.60 -7.24 5.52
N ILE A 158 -2.34 -7.59 5.78
CA ILE A 158 -1.78 -8.93 5.66
C ILE A 158 -1.62 -9.47 7.07
N ASN A 159 -2.36 -10.52 7.41
CA ASN A 159 -2.22 -11.22 8.67
C ASN A 159 -1.32 -12.43 8.47
N VAL A 160 -0.28 -12.54 9.28
CA VAL A 160 0.72 -13.61 9.22
C VAL A 160 0.72 -14.34 10.56
N ASP A 161 0.22 -15.58 10.58
CA ASP A 161 0.25 -16.43 11.76
C ASP A 161 1.46 -17.36 11.74
N LEU A 162 2.37 -17.16 12.69
CA LEU A 162 3.61 -17.91 12.81
C LEU A 162 3.38 -19.22 13.59
N ASN A 163 3.95 -20.31 13.10
CA ASN A 163 3.91 -21.60 13.76
C ASN A 163 4.89 -21.64 14.96
N THR A 164 4.38 -22.03 16.13
CA THR A 164 5.14 -22.21 17.38
C THR A 164 5.30 -23.69 17.78
N ASN A 165 4.91 -24.64 16.92
CA ASN A 165 5.03 -26.06 17.20
C ASN A 165 6.50 -26.48 17.38
N SER A 166 6.84 -27.08 18.52
CA SER A 166 8.20 -27.48 18.87
C SER A 166 8.88 -28.32 17.78
N GLY A 167 10.07 -27.92 17.36
CA GLY A 167 10.85 -28.54 16.28
C GLY A 167 10.37 -28.19 14.87
N ASN A 168 9.33 -27.37 14.74
CA ASN A 168 8.75 -26.92 13.47
C ASN A 168 8.39 -25.43 13.53
N GLU A 169 9.10 -24.67 14.36
CA GLU A 169 8.83 -23.25 14.52
C GLU A 169 9.19 -22.46 13.28
N THR A 170 8.47 -21.36 13.04
CA THR A 170 8.69 -20.57 11.83
C THR A 170 10.10 -19.98 11.80
N THR A 171 10.82 -20.31 10.73
CA THR A 171 12.12 -19.70 10.39
C THR A 171 11.96 -18.52 9.43
N ALA A 172 13.02 -17.74 9.26
CA ALA A 172 13.06 -16.66 8.29
C ALA A 172 12.81 -17.13 6.84
N SER A 173 13.31 -18.32 6.48
CA SER A 173 13.04 -18.96 5.19
C SER A 173 11.56 -19.29 5.02
N ASP A 174 10.91 -19.82 6.07
CA ASP A 174 9.50 -20.19 6.02
C ASP A 174 8.62 -18.95 5.84
N LEU A 175 8.95 -17.85 6.52
CA LEU A 175 8.23 -16.59 6.36
C LEU A 175 8.38 -16.03 4.94
N LEU A 176 9.61 -15.98 4.41
CA LEU A 176 9.84 -15.51 3.04
C LEU A 176 9.06 -16.36 2.02
N THR A 177 9.08 -17.68 2.21
CA THR A 177 8.36 -18.63 1.36
C THR A 177 6.85 -18.44 1.45
N ALA A 178 6.29 -18.33 2.66
CA ALA A 178 4.86 -18.13 2.86
C ALA A 178 4.35 -16.81 2.25
N MET A 179 5.09 -15.72 2.43
CA MET A 179 4.76 -14.41 1.85
C MET A 179 4.81 -14.43 0.33
N THR A 180 5.83 -15.09 -0.25
CA THR A 180 6.00 -15.18 -1.71
C THR A 180 4.94 -16.08 -2.34
N ASN A 181 4.58 -17.19 -1.69
CA ASN A 181 3.59 -18.14 -2.19
C ASN A 181 2.14 -17.63 -2.10
N SER A 182 1.87 -16.64 -1.25
CA SER A 182 0.54 -16.02 -1.17
C SER A 182 0.34 -15.03 -2.31
N ALA A 183 -0.48 -15.40 -3.29
CA ALA A 183 -0.82 -14.52 -4.42
C ALA A 183 -1.43 -13.18 -3.97
N ALA A 184 -2.26 -13.21 -2.91
CA ALA A 184 -2.85 -12.00 -2.36
C ALA A 184 -1.79 -11.09 -1.70
N ALA A 185 -0.86 -11.67 -0.92
CA ALA A 185 0.19 -10.87 -0.27
C ALA A 185 1.20 -10.32 -1.29
N SER A 186 1.66 -11.16 -2.21
CA SER A 186 2.61 -10.77 -3.28
C SER A 186 2.03 -9.77 -4.29
N SER A 187 0.70 -9.61 -4.36
CA SER A 187 0.08 -8.52 -5.11
C SER A 187 0.18 -7.15 -4.41
N LEU A 188 0.37 -7.14 -3.09
CA LEU A 188 0.42 -5.93 -2.28
C LEU A 188 1.85 -5.58 -1.85
N VAL A 189 2.68 -6.57 -1.52
CA VAL A 189 4.00 -6.38 -0.90
C VAL A 189 5.01 -7.37 -1.48
N THR A 190 6.23 -6.87 -1.75
CA THR A 190 7.44 -7.68 -1.95
C THR A 190 8.17 -7.83 -0.61
N THR A 191 8.50 -9.07 -0.25
CA THR A 191 9.26 -9.40 0.95
C THR A 191 10.68 -9.77 0.59
N SER A 192 11.66 -9.17 1.25
CA SER A 192 13.09 -9.51 1.13
C SER A 192 13.73 -9.64 2.52
N LEU A 193 14.76 -10.48 2.60
CA LEU A 193 15.63 -10.59 3.77
C LEU A 193 16.90 -9.79 3.48
N GLU A 194 17.05 -8.65 4.14
CA GLU A 194 18.18 -7.73 3.94
C GLU A 194 19.43 -8.20 4.69
N LEU A 195 19.24 -8.84 5.84
CA LEU A 195 20.31 -9.34 6.68
C LEU A 195 19.85 -10.57 7.47
N GLY A 196 20.76 -11.50 7.72
CA GLY A 196 20.56 -12.59 8.67
C GLY A 196 20.58 -14.01 8.11
N ASN A 197 20.29 -14.98 8.98
CA ASN A 197 20.27 -16.40 8.65
C ASN A 197 18.84 -16.86 8.32
N LEU A 198 18.68 -17.55 7.19
CA LEU A 198 17.41 -18.14 6.75
C LEU A 198 16.84 -19.16 7.74
N LEU A 199 17.67 -19.81 8.55
CA LEU A 199 17.25 -20.77 9.58
C LEU A 199 16.95 -20.13 10.93
N ALA A 200 17.16 -18.81 11.08
CA ALA A 200 16.84 -18.12 12.33
C ALA A 200 15.33 -18.14 12.58
N ARG A 201 14.95 -18.38 13.83
CA ARG A 201 13.56 -18.38 14.27
C ARG A 201 13.02 -16.97 14.39
N VAL A 202 11.80 -16.75 13.90
CA VAL A 202 11.11 -15.45 13.93
C VAL A 202 9.87 -15.44 14.82
N ASP A 203 9.55 -16.56 15.45
CA ASP A 203 8.34 -16.76 16.28
C ASP A 203 8.50 -16.33 17.75
N GLN A 204 9.74 -16.17 18.24
CA GLN A 204 10.04 -16.02 19.67
C GLN A 204 9.58 -14.67 20.25
N ASN A 205 10.05 -13.57 19.66
CA ASN A 205 9.94 -12.21 20.23
C ASN A 205 9.16 -11.24 19.33
N VAL A 206 8.46 -11.76 18.32
CA VAL A 206 7.67 -10.91 17.42
C VAL A 206 6.59 -10.17 18.22
N SER A 207 6.41 -8.89 17.91
CA SER A 207 5.33 -8.09 18.48
C SER A 207 3.99 -8.54 17.90
N VAL A 208 3.18 -9.23 18.71
CA VAL A 208 1.91 -9.81 18.29
C VAL A 208 0.81 -8.74 18.28
N GLY A 209 0.04 -8.69 17.20
CA GLY A 209 -1.15 -7.83 17.08
C GLY A 209 -0.88 -6.34 16.79
N ALA A 210 0.37 -5.88 16.91
CA ALA A 210 0.75 -4.53 16.53
C ALA A 210 0.96 -4.42 15.01
N PRO A 211 0.25 -3.54 14.28
CA PRO A 211 0.39 -3.43 12.84
C PRO A 211 1.73 -2.81 12.44
N LEU A 212 2.43 -3.49 11.55
CA LEU A 212 3.59 -3.02 10.82
C LEU A 212 3.12 -2.33 9.53
N THR A 213 2.93 -1.01 9.60
CA THR A 213 2.44 -0.23 8.46
C THR A 213 3.58 0.21 7.54
N LEU A 214 3.43 -0.06 6.24
CA LEU A 214 4.29 0.45 5.18
C LEU A 214 4.05 1.95 5.02
N ALA A 215 5.14 2.70 5.02
CA ALA A 215 5.12 4.15 4.89
C ALA A 215 6.35 4.61 4.12
N GLY A 216 6.43 5.91 3.84
CA GLY A 216 7.62 6.52 3.29
C GLY A 216 7.61 6.75 1.79
N ALA A 217 6.64 6.21 1.03
CA ALA A 217 6.53 6.60 -0.38
C ALA A 217 6.25 8.09 -0.48
N ASN A 218 7.04 8.80 -1.29
CA ASN A 218 7.07 10.27 -1.44
C ASN A 218 7.25 11.07 -0.14
N HIS A 219 7.62 10.46 0.99
CA HIS A 219 8.02 11.18 2.18
C HIS A 219 9.55 11.29 2.23
N ALA A 220 10.07 12.41 2.71
CA ALA A 220 11.48 12.47 3.06
C ALA A 220 11.77 11.50 4.22
N LYS A 221 12.77 10.64 4.05
CA LYS A 221 13.15 9.63 5.04
C LYS A 221 14.65 9.70 5.31
N VAL A 222 15.01 9.56 6.57
CA VAL A 222 16.40 9.38 7.00
C VAL A 222 16.46 8.25 8.01
N SER A 223 17.51 7.45 7.95
CA SER A 223 17.81 6.43 8.95
C SER A 223 19.13 6.71 9.64
N SER A 224 19.20 6.39 10.93
CA SER A 224 20.43 6.52 11.71
C SER A 224 20.47 5.47 12.81
N SER A 225 21.65 4.95 13.11
CA SER A 225 21.91 4.15 14.31
C SER A 225 22.41 5.00 15.48
N PHE A 226 22.58 6.32 15.29
CA PHE A 226 23.26 7.21 16.23
C PHE A 226 24.63 6.69 16.69
N ASN A 227 25.31 5.94 15.82
CA ASN A 227 26.57 5.24 16.09
C ASN A 227 26.48 4.17 17.21
N ALA A 228 25.29 3.62 17.47
CA ALA A 228 25.08 2.54 18.44
C ALA A 228 25.53 1.15 17.93
N GLY A 229 25.94 1.05 16.66
CA GLY A 229 26.36 -0.21 16.02
C GLY A 229 25.44 -0.63 14.88
N SER A 230 25.63 -1.86 14.40
CA SER A 230 24.85 -2.46 13.29
C SER A 230 23.55 -3.13 13.74
N ASN A 231 23.34 -3.28 15.05
CA ASN A 231 22.19 -3.94 15.64
C ASN A 231 21.03 -2.98 15.94
N VAL A 232 21.19 -1.67 15.74
CA VAL A 232 20.15 -0.68 15.99
C VAL A 232 19.98 0.20 14.76
N GLN A 233 18.74 0.39 14.32
CA GLN A 233 18.43 1.38 13.29
C GLN A 233 17.09 2.05 13.58
N LEU A 234 17.13 3.38 13.62
CA LEU A 234 15.94 4.21 13.64
C LEU A 234 15.70 4.78 12.26
N SER A 235 14.43 4.96 11.91
CA SER A 235 14.02 5.76 10.78
C SER A 235 13.15 6.93 11.21
N PHE A 236 13.33 8.05 10.53
CA PHE A 236 12.54 9.26 10.68
C PHE A 236 11.92 9.54 9.32
N THR A 237 10.60 9.51 9.27
CA THR A 237 9.83 9.76 8.05
C THR A 237 9.07 11.06 8.23
N ALA A 238 9.18 11.98 7.27
CA ALA A 238 8.44 13.24 7.30
C ALA A 238 6.94 12.97 7.41
N ALA A 239 6.21 13.80 8.17
CA ALA A 239 4.76 13.68 8.31
C ALA A 239 4.02 14.07 7.03
N GLN A 240 4.61 14.98 6.24
CA GLN A 240 4.08 15.45 4.96
C GLN A 240 4.85 14.85 3.79
N THR A 241 4.16 14.66 2.67
CA THR A 241 4.70 14.14 1.43
C THR A 241 5.25 15.26 0.55
N GLY A 242 6.05 14.90 -0.46
CA GLY A 242 6.57 15.83 -1.45
C GLY A 242 7.46 16.95 -0.88
N LEU A 243 7.44 18.12 -1.53
CA LEU A 243 8.28 19.25 -1.16
C LEU A 243 8.01 19.76 0.27
N ALA A 244 6.77 19.62 0.76
CA ALA A 244 6.37 20.04 2.10
C ALA A 244 7.05 19.20 3.19
N GLY A 245 7.42 17.94 2.91
CA GLY A 245 8.18 17.08 3.81
C GLY A 245 9.70 17.31 3.79
N ASN A 246 10.21 18.09 2.84
CA ASN A 246 11.66 18.26 2.64
C ASN A 246 12.27 19.31 3.60
N GLY A 247 13.60 19.31 3.71
CA GLY A 247 14.34 20.31 4.48
C GLY A 247 14.13 20.24 6.00
N ILE A 248 13.63 19.11 6.51
CA ILE A 248 13.58 18.85 7.95
C ILE A 248 14.96 18.39 8.40
N GLN A 249 15.48 18.97 9.47
CA GLN A 249 16.77 18.62 10.05
C GLN A 249 16.57 17.97 11.42
N ILE A 250 17.34 16.91 11.68
CA ILE A 250 17.39 16.28 13.00
C ILE A 250 18.81 16.49 13.53
N ALA A 251 18.93 17.39 14.51
CA ALA A 251 20.17 17.69 15.18
C ALA A 251 20.23 16.89 16.49
N VAL A 252 21.27 16.09 16.67
CA VAL A 252 21.41 15.20 17.82
C VAL A 252 22.62 15.63 18.64
N THR A 253 22.42 15.82 19.94
CA THR A 253 23.47 16.14 20.90
C THR A 253 23.44 15.17 22.06
N LYS A 254 24.60 14.89 22.66
CA LYS A 254 24.72 14.09 23.88
C LYS A 254 24.98 15.03 25.06
N VAL A 255 24.27 14.82 26.16
CA VAL A 255 24.40 15.59 27.39
C VAL A 255 24.35 14.64 28.58
N ASP A 256 25.33 14.73 29.47
CA ASP A 256 25.27 14.01 30.75
C ASP A 256 24.31 14.74 31.69
N ARG A 257 23.23 14.06 32.09
CA ARG A 257 22.19 14.62 32.97
C ARG A 257 22.37 14.23 34.44
N GLY A 258 23.46 13.54 34.79
CA GLY A 258 23.80 13.20 36.17
C GLY A 258 22.92 12.12 36.81
N GLY A 259 22.09 11.42 36.02
CA GLY A 259 21.19 10.38 36.50
C GLY A 259 20.19 9.90 35.44
N PRO A 260 19.13 9.17 35.83
CA PRO A 260 18.05 8.74 34.95
C PRO A 260 17.29 9.96 34.40
N ALA A 261 17.31 10.14 33.08
CA ALA A 261 16.59 11.22 32.42
C ALA A 261 16.15 10.82 31.01
N THR A 262 14.91 11.12 30.67
CA THR A 262 14.38 10.92 29.31
C THR A 262 15.04 11.91 28.33
N PRO A 263 15.18 11.54 27.05
CA PRO A 263 15.70 12.46 26.04
C PRO A 263 14.81 13.69 25.90
N ARG A 264 15.44 14.83 25.63
CA ARG A 264 14.72 16.10 25.44
C ARG A 264 14.59 16.40 23.96
N VAL A 265 13.36 16.71 23.55
CA VAL A 265 13.03 17.10 22.18
C VAL A 265 12.57 18.55 22.17
N THR A 266 13.23 19.38 21.37
CA THR A 266 12.80 20.75 21.08
C THR A 266 12.75 20.97 19.58
N VAL A 267 11.86 21.85 19.13
CA VAL A 267 11.68 22.13 17.70
C VAL A 267 11.87 23.63 17.48
N SER A 268 12.76 23.99 16.57
CA SER A 268 12.98 25.35 16.12
C SER A 268 12.80 25.41 14.60
N GLY A 269 11.66 25.96 14.16
CA GLY A 269 11.28 25.94 12.75
C GLY A 269 11.15 24.51 12.22
N ARG A 270 12.05 24.12 11.30
CA ARG A 270 12.12 22.77 10.70
C ARG A 270 13.27 21.91 11.26
N THR A 271 13.91 22.37 12.35
CA THR A 271 14.98 21.65 13.02
C THR A 271 14.47 21.04 14.32
N ILE A 272 14.56 19.71 14.42
CA ILE A 272 14.28 18.94 15.63
C ILE A 272 15.62 18.74 16.34
N ASN A 273 15.77 19.36 17.51
CA ASN A 273 16.92 19.15 18.38
C ASN A 273 16.59 18.04 19.39
N LEU A 274 17.38 16.99 19.34
CA LEU A 274 17.28 15.81 20.21
C LEU A 274 18.51 15.76 21.12
N GLU A 275 18.30 16.02 22.40
CA GLU A 275 19.34 15.86 23.43
C GLU A 275 19.19 14.47 24.07
N LEU A 276 20.19 13.63 23.88
CA LEU A 276 20.28 12.28 24.44
C LEU A 276 21.05 12.29 25.76
N ASN A 277 20.57 11.53 26.74
CA ASN A 277 21.30 11.32 27.99
C ASN A 277 22.52 10.43 27.73
N SER A 278 23.70 10.90 28.14
CA SER A 278 24.95 10.13 28.08
C SER A 278 25.46 9.69 29.46
N HIS A 279 24.64 9.81 30.50
CA HIS A 279 25.00 9.37 31.84
C HIS A 279 25.16 7.84 31.88
N LEU A 280 26.30 7.36 32.42
CA LEU A 280 26.63 5.93 32.43
C LEU A 280 25.57 5.12 33.18
N GLY A 281 25.08 4.04 32.54
CA GLY A 281 24.03 3.17 33.07
C GLY A 281 22.61 3.77 32.99
N ASN A 282 22.47 4.97 32.43
CA ASN A 282 21.19 5.63 32.18
C ASN A 282 21.18 6.29 30.78
N GLU A 283 21.94 5.72 29.85
CA GLU A 283 22.03 6.21 28.48
C GLU A 283 20.66 6.14 27.80
N THR A 284 20.34 7.15 26.98
CA THR A 284 19.09 7.13 26.25
C THR A 284 19.03 5.94 25.30
N THR A 285 17.92 5.20 25.36
CA THR A 285 17.70 4.04 24.50
C THR A 285 17.00 4.42 23.19
N ALA A 286 17.10 3.55 22.18
CA ALA A 286 16.46 3.78 20.89
C ALA A 286 14.93 3.91 21.02
N GLN A 287 14.32 3.11 21.90
CA GLN A 287 12.88 3.16 22.15
C GLN A 287 12.47 4.46 22.85
N GLU A 288 13.31 4.97 23.75
CA GLU A 288 13.09 6.28 24.38
C GLU A 288 13.14 7.42 23.36
N VAL A 289 14.04 7.35 22.37
CA VAL A 289 14.06 8.33 21.26
C VAL A 289 12.75 8.31 20.49
N VAL A 290 12.28 7.13 20.08
CA VAL A 290 11.01 6.98 19.36
C VAL A 290 9.85 7.55 20.19
N THR A 291 9.81 7.21 21.47
CA THR A 291 8.76 7.65 22.40
C THR A 291 8.79 9.17 22.57
N ALA A 292 9.96 9.77 22.75
CA ALA A 292 10.09 11.21 22.95
C ALA A 292 9.77 12.02 21.69
N VAL A 293 10.20 11.56 20.51
CA VAL A 293 9.89 12.24 19.24
C VAL A 293 8.41 12.14 18.91
N ASN A 294 7.81 10.94 18.99
CA ASN A 294 6.40 10.75 18.68
C ASN A 294 5.45 11.30 19.76
N GLY A 295 5.94 11.44 21.00
CA GLY A 295 5.21 12.06 22.11
C GLY A 295 5.20 13.58 22.06
N ASN A 296 6.17 14.22 21.38
CA ASN A 296 6.24 15.67 21.24
C ASN A 296 5.35 16.14 20.07
N ALA A 297 4.33 16.95 20.36
CA ALA A 297 3.34 17.38 19.36
C ALA A 297 3.95 18.18 18.20
N THR A 298 4.94 19.05 18.45
CA THR A 298 5.57 19.84 17.38
C THR A 298 6.55 19.01 16.57
N ALA A 299 7.22 18.03 17.18
CA ALA A 299 8.08 17.10 16.46
C ALA A 299 7.25 16.14 15.60
N ARG A 300 6.15 15.58 16.14
CA ARG A 300 5.24 14.68 15.42
C ARG A 300 4.55 15.35 14.23
N ALA A 301 4.35 16.67 14.28
CA ALA A 301 3.85 17.43 13.14
C ALA A 301 4.85 17.48 11.96
N LEU A 302 6.15 17.23 12.23
CA LEU A 302 7.21 17.24 11.22
C LEU A 302 7.65 15.83 10.81
N VAL A 303 7.85 14.93 11.77
CA VAL A 303 8.35 13.57 11.51
C VAL A 303 7.69 12.53 12.41
N THR A 304 7.59 11.30 11.91
CA THR A 304 7.32 10.11 12.72
C THR A 304 8.62 9.32 12.85
N ALA A 305 9.02 9.05 14.10
CA ALA A 305 10.15 8.20 14.42
C ALA A 305 9.71 6.74 14.54
N ARG A 306 10.58 5.82 14.12
CA ARG A 306 10.35 4.38 14.24
C ARG A 306 11.66 3.67 14.56
N LEU A 307 11.61 2.69 15.46
CA LEU A 307 12.66 1.70 15.64
C LEU A 307 12.44 0.59 14.61
N ASN A 308 13.36 0.45 13.66
CA ASN A 308 13.29 -0.60 12.65
C ASN A 308 13.75 -1.93 13.25
N PHE A 309 14.89 -1.92 13.94
CA PHE A 309 15.44 -3.08 14.63
C PHE A 309 16.41 -2.65 15.74
N GLY A 310 16.65 -3.56 16.68
CA GLY A 310 17.51 -3.35 17.85
C GLY A 310 16.76 -3.31 19.16
N SER A 311 17.50 -3.57 20.26
CA SER A 311 16.93 -3.50 21.60
C SER A 311 16.80 -2.05 22.08
N GLY A 312 15.66 -1.76 22.70
CA GLY A 312 15.47 -0.56 23.50
C GLY A 312 16.03 -0.69 24.90
#